data_AF-A0A2W2BC59-F1
#
_entry.id   AF-A0A2W2BC59-F1
#
_cell.length_a   1.000
_cell.length_b   1.000
_cell.length_c   1.000
_cell.angle_alpha   90.00
_cell.angle_beta   90.00
_cell.angle_gamma   90.00
#
_symmetry.space_group_name_H-M   'P 1'
#
loop_
_entity.id
_entity.type
_entity.pdbx_description
1 polymer ?
#
loop_
_entity_poly.entity_id
_entity_poly.type
_entity_poly.pdbx_seq_one_letter_code
_entity_poly.pdbx_strand_id
1 'polypeptide(L)'
;MKRFFIGLLTLSITAAAYAQQPSLQNNNIAERVVWDTQETGKGMLMYVDVPFSDAGKTDYITLVVSKVKGNLRPEFFSFMVPKNANKDKGITICFAKSVTKYGRKELQPDRITNSHLVFESCEQGACKGRVTNGYTFNDQSQRTDVYQNFLSYDYLSVYFTKPDGSQMTVSLPLSSFREQYGRL
;
A
#
# COMPACT_ATOMS: atom_id res chain seq x y z
N MET A 1 -66.57 21.69 -21.37
CA MET A 1 -65.62 20.61 -21.74
C MET A 1 -64.50 20.58 -20.72
N LYS A 2 -64.43 19.53 -19.89
CA LYS A 2 -63.41 19.35 -18.83
C LYS A 2 -62.15 18.75 -19.46
N ARG A 3 -61.00 19.41 -19.33
CA ARG A 3 -59.70 18.90 -19.78
C ARG A 3 -59.07 18.07 -18.66
N PHE A 4 -58.85 16.77 -18.90
CA PHE A 4 -58.13 15.88 -18.00
C PHE A 4 -56.62 16.08 -18.19
N PHE A 5 -55.92 16.36 -17.08
CA PHE A 5 -54.46 16.32 -16.98
C PHE A 5 -54.02 14.87 -16.84
N ILE A 6 -53.20 14.37 -17.76
CA ILE A 6 -52.50 13.08 -17.63
C ILE A 6 -51.08 13.41 -17.20
N GLY A 7 -50.79 13.24 -15.91
CA GLY A 7 -49.43 13.32 -15.37
C GLY A 7 -48.69 12.02 -15.65
N LEU A 8 -47.61 12.10 -16.43
CA LEU A 8 -46.70 10.98 -16.68
C LEU A 8 -45.72 10.89 -15.49
N LEU A 9 -45.86 9.85 -14.66
CA LEU A 9 -44.96 9.60 -13.53
C LEU A 9 -43.80 8.70 -14.02
N THR A 10 -42.65 9.30 -14.35
CA THR A 10 -41.44 8.55 -14.71
C THR A 10 -40.71 8.08 -13.45
N LEU A 11 -40.93 6.83 -13.06
CA LEU A 11 -40.12 6.12 -12.07
C LEU A 11 -38.70 5.90 -12.61
N SER A 12 -37.75 6.69 -12.11
CA SER A 12 -36.33 6.53 -12.41
C SER A 12 -35.78 5.42 -11.51
N ILE A 13 -35.63 4.22 -12.05
CA ILE A 13 -34.93 3.13 -11.37
C ILE A 13 -33.45 3.47 -11.38
N THR A 14 -32.95 4.06 -10.30
CA THR A 14 -31.50 4.23 -10.10
C THR A 14 -30.91 2.85 -9.84
N ALA A 15 -30.33 2.25 -10.87
CA ALA A 15 -29.45 1.11 -10.71
C ALA A 15 -28.30 1.55 -9.78
N ALA A 16 -28.28 1.00 -8.56
CA ALA A 16 -27.12 1.14 -7.69
C ALA A 16 -25.95 0.47 -8.42
N ALA A 17 -25.06 1.29 -8.98
CA ALA A 17 -23.76 0.84 -9.41
C ALA A 17 -23.03 0.39 -8.16
N TYR A 18 -23.14 -0.90 -7.84
CA TYR A 18 -22.22 -1.56 -6.93
C TYR A 18 -20.85 -1.42 -7.57
N ALA A 19 -20.09 -0.44 -7.11
CA ALA A 19 -18.67 -0.35 -7.35
C ALA A 19 -18.06 -1.66 -6.86
N GLN A 20 -17.83 -2.58 -7.79
CA GLN A 20 -17.04 -3.77 -7.53
C GLN A 20 -15.68 -3.28 -7.08
N GLN A 21 -15.37 -3.42 -5.79
CA GLN A 21 -14.00 -3.23 -5.33
C GLN A 21 -13.14 -4.14 -6.19
N PRO A 22 -12.08 -3.64 -6.84
CA PRO A 22 -11.19 -4.49 -7.60
C PRO A 22 -10.75 -5.62 -6.66
N SER A 23 -11.17 -6.84 -6.99
CA SER A 23 -10.61 -8.00 -6.33
C SER A 23 -9.12 -7.91 -6.57
N LEU A 24 -8.32 -7.96 -5.50
CA LEU A 24 -6.88 -8.05 -5.58
C LEU A 24 -6.56 -9.39 -6.25
N GLN A 25 -6.69 -9.45 -7.58
CA GLN A 25 -6.29 -10.60 -8.38
C GLN A 25 -4.77 -10.60 -8.38
N ASN A 26 -4.25 -11.44 -7.49
CA ASN A 26 -2.86 -11.85 -7.37
C ASN A 26 -2.29 -12.21 -8.75
N ASN A 27 -1.60 -11.27 -9.37
CA ASN A 27 -0.60 -11.59 -10.39
C ASN A 27 0.71 -11.91 -9.65
N ASN A 28 0.89 -13.18 -9.28
CA ASN A 28 2.18 -13.86 -9.11
C ASN A 28 3.33 -13.15 -8.37
N ILE A 29 3.11 -12.43 -7.27
CA ILE A 29 4.19 -12.12 -6.31
C ILE A 29 4.16 -13.16 -5.19
N ALA A 30 4.33 -14.44 -5.56
CA ALA A 30 4.57 -15.54 -4.63
C ALA A 30 6.03 -16.05 -4.71
N GLU A 31 6.85 -15.42 -5.55
CA GLU A 31 8.30 -15.63 -5.53
C GLU A 31 8.89 -14.87 -4.35
N ARG A 32 9.79 -15.55 -3.62
CA ARG A 32 10.39 -15.06 -2.39
C ARG A 32 10.96 -13.67 -2.60
N VAL A 33 10.33 -12.68 -2.00
CA VAL A 33 10.87 -11.33 -1.96
C VAL A 33 12.07 -11.33 -1.03
N VAL A 34 13.26 -11.10 -1.59
CA VAL A 34 14.51 -11.03 -0.84
C VAL A 34 14.77 -9.57 -0.51
N TRP A 35 14.95 -9.28 0.78
CA TRP A 35 15.47 -7.99 1.19
C TRP A 35 17.00 -8.04 1.13
N ASP A 36 17.57 -6.95 0.64
CA ASP A 36 19.00 -6.70 0.71
C ASP A 36 19.32 -5.93 1.98
N THR A 37 20.54 -6.09 2.49
CA THR A 37 21.00 -5.39 3.69
C THR A 37 22.32 -4.68 3.44
N GLN A 38 22.48 -3.52 4.04
CA GLN A 38 23.70 -2.72 3.98
C GLN A 38 24.05 -2.18 5.36
N GLU A 39 25.21 -2.56 5.88
CA GLU A 39 25.77 -1.93 7.09
C GLU A 39 26.25 -0.51 6.79
N THR A 40 26.04 0.36 7.77
CA THR A 40 26.51 1.73 7.81
C THR A 40 27.17 1.97 9.17
N GLY A 41 27.96 3.04 9.30
CA GLY A 41 28.56 3.39 10.60
C GLY A 41 27.53 3.63 11.73
N LYS A 42 26.25 3.88 11.41
CA LYS A 42 25.18 4.17 12.38
C LYS A 42 24.24 3.00 12.64
N GLY A 43 24.28 1.94 11.83
CA GLY A 43 23.31 0.85 11.88
C GLY A 43 23.18 0.14 10.53
N MET A 44 22.01 -0.41 10.24
CA MET A 44 21.74 -1.14 9.00
C MET A 44 20.59 -0.53 8.21
N LEU A 45 20.72 -0.60 6.89
CA LEU A 45 19.63 -0.39 5.95
C LEU A 45 19.19 -1.76 5.45
N MET A 46 17.87 -1.96 5.34
CA MET A 46 17.28 -3.00 4.52
C MET A 46 16.55 -2.35 3.37
N TYR A 47 16.57 -2.95 2.20
CA TYR A 47 15.73 -2.48 1.11
C TYR A 47 15.23 -3.64 0.25
N VAL A 48 14.16 -3.37 -0.47
CA VAL A 48 13.52 -4.33 -1.37
C VAL A 48 12.87 -3.59 -2.52
N ASP A 49 13.09 -4.09 -3.73
CA ASP A 49 12.39 -3.66 -4.93
C ASP A 49 11.29 -4.66 -5.26
N VAL A 50 10.04 -4.18 -5.38
CA VAL A 50 8.88 -5.01 -5.69
C VAL A 50 8.39 -4.66 -7.09
N PRO A 51 8.54 -5.58 -8.06
CA PRO A 51 8.14 -5.32 -9.44
C PRO A 51 6.62 -5.25 -9.56
N PHE A 52 6.15 -4.41 -10.47
CA PHE A 52 4.77 -4.40 -10.94
C PHE A 52 4.71 -4.09 -12.44
N SER A 53 3.59 -4.43 -13.07
CA SER A 53 3.38 -4.15 -14.49
C SER A 53 2.57 -2.87 -14.65
N ASP A 54 3.07 -1.94 -15.46
CA ASP A 54 2.36 -0.74 -15.89
C ASP A 54 2.42 -0.62 -17.41
N ALA A 55 1.26 -0.66 -18.07
CA ALA A 55 1.15 -0.57 -19.53
C ALA A 55 2.10 -1.53 -20.30
N GLY A 56 2.31 -2.74 -19.76
CA GLY A 56 3.18 -3.76 -20.35
C GLY A 56 4.68 -3.57 -20.09
N LYS A 57 5.07 -2.58 -19.28
CA LYS A 57 6.44 -2.38 -18.79
C LYS A 57 6.54 -2.80 -17.34
N THR A 58 7.69 -3.37 -16.97
CA THR A 58 8.01 -3.62 -15.56
C THR A 58 8.55 -2.33 -14.95
N ASP A 59 7.94 -1.92 -13.84
CA ASP A 59 8.41 -0.84 -12.98
C ASP A 59 8.47 -1.37 -11.53
N TYR A 60 8.97 -0.57 -10.60
CA TYR A 60 9.26 -1.01 -9.24
C TYR A 60 8.79 0.00 -8.20
N ILE A 61 8.32 -0.52 -7.07
CA ILE A 61 8.34 0.25 -5.83
C ILE A 61 9.54 -0.20 -5.00
N THR A 62 10.18 0.74 -4.32
CA THR A 62 11.29 0.43 -3.40
C THR A 62 10.85 0.73 -1.98
N LEU A 63 11.05 -0.23 -1.08
CA LEU A 63 10.89 0.00 0.35
C LEU A 63 12.26 -0.02 1.00
N VAL A 64 12.52 0.94 1.87
CA VAL A 64 13.76 1.02 2.66
C VAL A 64 13.42 1.09 4.14
N VAL A 65 14.13 0.32 4.96
CA VAL A 65 14.01 0.31 6.41
C VAL A 65 15.37 0.62 7.02
N SER A 66 15.46 1.70 7.80
CA SER A 66 16.67 2.03 8.55
C SER A 66 16.55 1.57 9.99
N LYS A 67 17.58 0.91 10.52
CA LYS A 67 17.68 0.49 11.91
C LYS A 67 19.01 0.95 12.49
N VAL A 68 18.94 1.82 13.50
CA VAL A 68 20.13 2.24 14.26
C VAL A 68 20.58 1.10 15.18
N LYS A 69 21.90 0.96 15.36
CA LYS A 69 22.48 -0.07 16.23
C LYS A 69 21.96 0.07 17.67
N GLY A 70 21.54 -1.05 18.26
CA GLY A 70 21.01 -1.10 19.63
C GLY A 70 19.52 -0.76 19.76
N ASN A 71 18.88 -0.20 18.74
CA ASN A 71 17.45 0.04 18.75
C ASN A 71 16.69 -1.19 18.24
N LEU A 72 15.63 -1.57 18.95
CA LEU A 72 14.72 -2.63 18.50
C LEU A 72 13.88 -2.17 17.30
N ARG A 73 13.40 -0.92 17.34
CA ARG A 73 12.53 -0.34 16.34
C ARG A 73 13.34 0.32 15.21
N PRO A 74 12.80 0.36 13.99
CA PRO A 74 13.44 1.06 12.90
C PRO A 74 13.37 2.57 13.14
N GLU A 75 14.43 3.26 12.73
CA GLU A 75 14.48 4.72 12.69
C GLU A 75 13.47 5.27 11.68
N PHE A 76 13.33 4.63 10.52
CA PHE A 76 12.27 4.94 9.56
C PHE A 76 11.95 3.78 8.61
N PHE A 77 10.76 3.86 8.02
CA PHE A 77 10.41 3.20 6.76
C PHE A 77 10.27 4.26 5.67
N SER A 78 10.79 3.99 4.48
CA SER A 78 10.66 4.83 3.30
C SER A 78 10.02 4.03 2.19
N PHE A 79 8.99 4.60 1.57
CA PHE A 79 8.25 4.03 0.45
C PHE A 79 8.51 4.90 -0.76
N MET A 80 9.06 4.30 -1.81
CA MET A 80 9.40 4.99 -3.05
C MET A 80 8.56 4.38 -4.17
N VAL A 81 7.86 5.24 -4.89
CA VAL A 81 7.09 4.90 -6.08
C VAL A 81 7.65 5.67 -7.28
N PRO A 82 7.38 5.23 -8.52
CA PRO A 82 7.94 5.91 -9.70
C PRO A 82 7.57 7.40 -9.78
N LYS A 83 8.44 8.20 -10.40
CA LYS A 83 8.26 9.67 -10.52
C LYS A 83 6.96 10.11 -11.21
N ASN A 84 6.31 9.23 -11.96
CA ASN A 84 5.03 9.48 -12.61
C ASN A 84 3.86 9.19 -11.66
N ALA A 85 4.05 9.13 -10.35
CA ALA A 85 2.96 9.20 -9.39
C ALA A 85 2.39 10.63 -9.31
N ASN A 86 1.08 10.72 -9.06
CA ASN A 86 0.39 11.97 -8.81
C ASN A 86 0.81 12.52 -7.44
N LYS A 87 1.57 13.62 -7.48
CA LYS A 87 2.21 14.21 -6.30
C LYS A 87 1.21 14.67 -5.23
N ASP A 88 0.00 15.04 -5.64
CA ASP A 88 -1.04 15.54 -4.73
C ASP A 88 -1.78 14.41 -4.01
N LYS A 89 -1.52 13.14 -4.41
CA LYS A 89 -2.23 11.96 -3.90
C LYS A 89 -1.39 11.06 -3.02
N GLY A 90 -0.10 11.33 -2.82
CA GLY A 90 0.74 10.58 -1.90
C GLY A 90 0.77 9.07 -2.15
N ILE A 91 1.03 8.32 -1.08
CA ILE A 91 0.98 6.85 -1.01
C ILE A 91 -0.02 6.47 0.07
N THR A 92 -0.86 5.47 -0.19
CA THR A 92 -1.62 4.80 0.87
C THR A 92 -1.01 3.43 1.13
N ILE A 93 -0.77 3.09 2.40
CA ILE A 93 -0.34 1.75 2.82
C ILE A 93 -1.49 1.06 3.56
N CYS A 94 -1.65 -0.24 3.33
CA CYS A 94 -2.65 -1.08 3.99
C CYS A 94 -2.04 -2.43 4.34
N PHE A 95 -2.36 -2.96 5.51
CA PHE A 95 -1.93 -4.29 5.91
C PHE A 95 -3.07 -5.29 5.79
N ALA A 96 -2.74 -6.51 5.39
CA ALA A 96 -3.72 -7.56 5.17
C ALA A 96 -3.25 -8.90 5.76
N LYS A 97 -4.22 -9.67 6.25
CA LYS A 97 -4.01 -11.08 6.62
C LYS A 97 -4.47 -11.99 5.49
N SER A 98 -3.79 -13.11 5.31
CA SER A 98 -4.24 -14.19 4.44
C SER A 98 -5.27 -15.02 5.21
N VAL A 99 -6.51 -15.04 4.74
CA VAL A 99 -7.59 -15.86 5.32
C VAL A 99 -8.06 -16.90 4.32
N THR A 100 -8.45 -18.08 4.79
CA THR A 100 -9.07 -19.09 3.92
C THR A 100 -10.58 -18.95 3.98
N LYS A 101 -11.21 -18.63 2.85
CA LYS A 101 -12.68 -18.58 2.70
C LYS A 101 -13.10 -19.54 1.59
N TYR A 102 -14.05 -20.42 1.89
CA TYR A 102 -14.57 -21.40 0.93
C TYR A 102 -13.46 -22.22 0.22
N GLY A 103 -12.41 -22.58 0.96
CA GLY A 103 -11.26 -23.33 0.43
C GLY A 103 -10.26 -22.52 -0.40
N ARG A 104 -10.43 -21.20 -0.51
CA ARG A 104 -9.54 -20.29 -1.25
C ARG A 104 -8.83 -19.34 -0.29
N LYS A 105 -7.54 -19.10 -0.51
CA LYS A 105 -6.80 -18.05 0.20
C LYS A 105 -7.20 -16.69 -0.38
N GLU A 106 -7.64 -15.80 0.48
CA GLU A 106 -8.00 -14.42 0.18
C GLU A 106 -7.19 -13.48 1.08
N LEU A 107 -6.87 -12.29 0.57
CA LEU A 107 -6.34 -11.21 1.39
C LEU A 107 -7.51 -10.48 2.04
N GLN A 108 -7.46 -10.33 3.37
CA GLN A 108 -8.39 -9.52 4.13
C GLN A 108 -7.67 -8.25 4.61
N PRO A 109 -7.88 -7.11 3.93
CA PRO A 109 -7.33 -5.82 4.35
C PRO A 109 -7.90 -5.40 5.71
N ASP A 110 -7.04 -4.89 6.57
CA ASP A 110 -7.45 -4.26 7.82
C ASP A 110 -7.52 -2.74 7.64
N ARG A 111 -8.75 -2.23 7.52
CA ARG A 111 -9.01 -0.81 7.25
C ARG A 111 -8.51 0.12 8.36
N ILE A 112 -8.33 -0.38 9.59
CA ILE A 112 -7.82 0.43 10.72
C ILE A 112 -6.33 0.74 10.52
N THR A 113 -5.62 -0.14 9.80
CA THR A 113 -4.19 0.02 9.51
C THR A 113 -3.90 0.92 8.32
N ASN A 114 -4.93 1.34 7.58
CA ASN A 114 -4.76 2.20 6.41
C ASN A 114 -4.12 3.52 6.81
N SER A 115 -3.00 3.86 6.17
CA SER A 115 -2.28 5.09 6.46
C SER A 115 -1.93 5.81 5.18
N HIS A 116 -2.13 7.13 5.16
CA HIS A 116 -1.77 7.98 4.05
C HIS A 116 -0.44 8.67 4.32
N LEU A 117 0.48 8.58 3.35
CA LEU A 117 1.80 9.17 3.39
C LEU A 117 1.88 10.25 2.31
N VAL A 118 2.03 11.50 2.74
CA VAL A 118 2.35 12.60 1.83
C VAL A 118 3.78 12.41 1.31
N PHE A 119 4.04 12.79 0.06
CA PHE A 119 5.39 12.75 -0.48
C PHE A 119 6.26 13.83 0.17
N GLU A 120 7.42 13.42 0.69
CA GLU A 120 8.47 14.35 1.14
C GLU A 120 9.25 14.93 -0.04
N SER A 121 9.40 14.15 -1.11
CA SER A 121 10.18 14.52 -2.29
C SER A 121 9.73 13.73 -3.51
N CYS A 122 9.77 14.34 -4.69
CA CYS A 122 9.55 13.70 -5.98
C CYS A 122 10.67 14.08 -6.96
N GLU A 123 11.87 13.56 -6.70
CA GLU A 123 13.11 13.91 -7.39
C GLU A 123 13.88 12.63 -7.75
N GLN A 124 14.92 12.75 -8.59
CA GLN A 124 15.85 11.65 -8.88
C GLN A 124 15.20 10.35 -9.40
N GLY A 125 14.02 10.44 -10.02
CA GLY A 125 13.34 9.28 -10.60
C GLY A 125 12.23 8.66 -9.74
N ALA A 126 12.04 9.10 -8.49
CA ALA A 126 11.02 8.54 -7.60
C ALA A 126 10.30 9.60 -6.74
N CYS A 127 9.09 9.27 -6.31
CA CYS A 127 8.35 9.96 -5.27
C CYS A 127 8.44 9.17 -3.97
N LYS A 128 8.79 9.83 -2.86
CA LYS A 128 9.13 9.21 -1.58
C LYS A 128 8.19 9.68 -0.47
N GLY A 129 7.55 8.73 0.22
CA GLY A 129 6.86 8.95 1.49
C GLY A 129 7.58 8.23 2.62
N ARG A 130 7.54 8.76 3.84
CA ARG A 130 8.30 8.22 4.98
C ARG A 130 7.45 8.09 6.23
N VAL A 131 7.76 7.06 7.01
CA VAL A 131 7.24 6.79 8.34
C VAL A 131 8.41 6.84 9.32
N THR A 132 8.39 7.78 10.26
CA THR A 132 9.48 7.97 11.22
C THR A 132 9.20 7.20 12.51
N ASN A 133 10.22 6.55 13.07
CA ASN A 133 10.15 5.72 14.28
C ASN A 133 9.09 4.58 14.21
N GLY A 134 8.73 4.17 12.99
CA GLY A 134 7.71 3.16 12.74
C GLY A 134 6.28 3.59 13.09
N TYR A 135 5.98 4.88 13.17
CA TYR A 135 4.64 5.40 13.43
C TYR A 135 4.16 6.36 12.34
N THR A 136 2.86 6.30 12.07
CA THR A 136 2.14 7.25 11.23
C THR A 136 0.74 7.50 11.80
N PHE A 137 -0.09 8.26 11.10
CA PHE A 137 -1.50 8.46 11.44
C PHE A 137 -2.39 7.95 10.31
N ASN A 138 -3.51 7.32 10.67
CA ASN A 138 -4.54 6.94 9.70
C ASN A 138 -5.44 8.14 9.35
N ASP A 139 -6.39 7.93 8.43
CA ASP A 139 -7.34 8.96 7.97
C ASP A 139 -8.22 9.52 9.11
N GLN A 140 -8.32 8.81 10.23
CA GLN A 140 -9.05 9.23 11.44
C GLN A 140 -8.14 9.92 12.46
N SER A 141 -6.92 10.30 12.06
CA SER A 141 -5.88 10.88 12.94
C SER A 141 -5.49 9.99 14.13
N GLN A 142 -5.73 8.68 14.04
CA GLN A 142 -5.30 7.72 15.04
C GLN A 142 -3.87 7.27 14.71
N ARG A 143 -3.04 7.17 15.75
CA ARG A 143 -1.66 6.70 15.61
C ARG A 143 -1.65 5.22 15.21
N THR A 144 -0.97 4.91 14.11
CA THR A 144 -0.77 3.55 13.59
C THR A 144 0.69 3.13 13.80
N ASP A 145 0.90 1.97 14.42
CA ASP A 145 2.22 1.35 14.59
C ASP A 145 2.57 0.51 13.35
N VAL A 146 3.21 1.15 12.39
CA VAL A 146 3.63 0.52 11.12
C VAL A 146 4.61 -0.62 11.39
N TYR A 147 5.55 -0.46 12.32
CA TYR A 147 6.49 -1.52 12.67
C TYR A 147 5.77 -2.76 13.20
N GLN A 148 4.85 -2.58 14.15
CA GLN A 148 4.08 -3.71 14.67
C GLN A 148 3.23 -4.36 13.58
N ASN A 149 2.69 -3.58 12.64
CA ASN A 149 1.93 -4.12 11.52
C ASN A 149 2.81 -4.96 10.58
N PHE A 150 4.04 -4.53 10.27
CA PHE A 150 5.01 -5.33 9.52
C PHE A 150 5.29 -6.70 10.19
N LEU A 151 5.29 -6.74 11.52
CA LEU A 151 5.48 -7.98 12.28
C LEU A 151 4.22 -8.85 12.42
N SER A 152 3.02 -8.27 12.27
CA SER A 152 1.75 -8.94 12.66
C SER A 152 0.86 -9.34 11.48
N TYR A 153 1.12 -8.80 10.29
CA TYR A 153 0.32 -9.06 9.09
C TYR A 153 1.09 -9.87 8.06
N ASP A 154 0.37 -10.49 7.14
CA ASP A 154 0.96 -11.37 6.13
C ASP A 154 1.43 -10.58 4.91
N TYR A 155 0.73 -9.49 4.60
CA TYR A 155 0.99 -8.65 3.44
C TYR A 155 0.90 -7.17 3.80
N LEU A 156 1.72 -6.40 3.11
CA LEU A 156 1.57 -4.96 2.92
C LEU A 156 1.09 -4.73 1.49
N SER A 157 0.13 -3.83 1.31
CA SER A 157 -0.25 -3.29 0.00
C SER A 157 0.03 -1.80 -0.04
N VAL A 158 0.71 -1.37 -1.11
CA VAL A 158 1.07 0.01 -1.39
C VAL A 158 0.23 0.48 -2.57
N TYR A 159 -0.52 1.56 -2.35
CA TYR A 159 -1.40 2.18 -3.33
C TYR A 159 -0.86 3.55 -3.69
N PHE A 160 -0.87 3.89 -4.98
CA PHE A 160 -0.59 5.23 -5.45
C PHE A 160 -1.38 5.51 -6.74
N THR A 161 -1.59 6.78 -7.05
CA THR A 161 -2.36 7.21 -8.22
C THR A 161 -1.41 7.82 -9.25
N LYS A 162 -1.63 7.55 -10.54
CA LYS A 162 -0.89 8.21 -11.64
C LYS A 162 -1.59 9.52 -12.06
N PRO A 163 -0.93 10.43 -12.80
CA PRO A 163 -1.52 11.67 -13.31
C PRO A 163 -2.80 11.49 -14.12
N ASP A 164 -2.96 10.36 -14.80
CA ASP A 164 -4.17 10.01 -15.55
C ASP A 164 -5.36 9.57 -14.67
N GLY A 165 -5.16 9.52 -13.34
CA GLY A 165 -6.16 9.11 -12.36
C GLY A 165 -6.23 7.60 -12.11
N SER A 166 -5.49 6.78 -12.86
CA SER A 166 -5.44 5.35 -12.63
C SER A 166 -4.74 5.01 -11.30
N GLN A 167 -5.23 3.97 -10.64
CA GLN A 167 -4.69 3.50 -9.37
C GLN A 167 -3.79 2.29 -9.59
N MET A 168 -2.60 2.35 -8.99
CA MET A 168 -1.66 1.24 -8.92
C MET A 168 -1.72 0.63 -7.53
N THR A 169 -1.65 -0.70 -7.46
CA THR A 169 -1.55 -1.45 -6.21
C THR A 169 -0.42 -2.45 -6.34
N VAL A 170 0.49 -2.47 -5.37
CA VAL A 170 1.57 -3.43 -5.29
C VAL A 170 1.55 -4.08 -3.92
N SER A 171 1.51 -5.41 -3.88
CA SER A 171 1.46 -6.18 -2.64
C SER A 171 2.77 -6.89 -2.38
N LEU A 172 3.25 -6.80 -1.13
CA LEU A 172 4.49 -7.35 -0.64
C LEU A 172 4.21 -8.36 0.48
N PRO A 173 4.58 -9.64 0.33
CA PRO A 173 4.57 -10.57 1.46
C PRO A 173 5.58 -10.13 2.54
N LEU A 174 5.14 -10.17 3.81
CA LEU A 174 5.91 -9.70 4.96
C LEU A 174 6.64 -10.81 5.72
N SER A 175 6.50 -12.07 5.29
CA SER A 175 7.19 -13.21 5.93
C SER A 175 8.71 -13.06 5.87
N SER A 176 9.27 -12.67 4.72
CA SER A 176 10.71 -12.47 4.57
C SER A 176 11.21 -11.26 5.36
N PHE A 177 10.41 -10.21 5.48
CA PHE A 177 10.75 -9.07 6.33
C PHE A 177 11.01 -9.50 7.77
N ARG A 178 10.09 -10.29 8.35
CA ARG A 178 10.23 -10.75 9.75
C ARG A 178 11.48 -11.58 9.98
N GLU A 179 11.75 -12.50 9.06
CA GLU A 179 12.94 -13.35 9.12
C GLU A 179 14.22 -12.52 9.07
N GLN A 180 14.29 -11.56 8.14
CA GLN A 180 15.49 -10.78 7.92
C GLN A 180 15.69 -9.67 8.96
N TYR A 181 14.64 -8.94 9.32
CA TYR A 181 14.71 -7.88 10.33
C TYR A 181 15.10 -8.45 11.69
N GLY A 182 14.67 -9.67 12.03
CA GLY A 182 15.07 -10.37 13.26
C GLY A 182 16.56 -10.73 13.33
N ARG A 183 17.30 -10.64 12.21
CA ARG A 183 18.75 -10.87 12.15
C ARG A 183 19.58 -9.59 12.25
N LEU A 184 18.94 -8.41 12.26
CA LEU A 184 19.61 -7.11 12.38
C LEU A 184 19.81 -6.64 13.82
#